data_AF-A0A0L8V1E1-F1
#
_entry.id   AF-A0A0L8V1E1-F1
#
_cell.length_a   1.000
_cell.length_b   1.000
_cell.length_c   1.000
_cell.angle_alpha   90.00
_cell.angle_beta   90.00
_cell.angle_gamma   90.00
#
_symmetry.space_group_name_H-M   'P 1'
#
loop_
_entity.id
_entity.type
_entity.pdbx_description
1 polymer ?
#
loop_
_entity_poly.entity_id
_entity_poly.type
_entity_poly.pdbx_seq_one_letter_code
_entity_poly.pdbx_strand_id
1 'polypeptide(L)'
;MFKFSGEVEKLKTQALILSGIALFISMTGALPGKIEIIGLNLEGNKTVAGWFLLVILALISIKFVVLSFLEIIKKLLPTWIDYKGKNIRGDTLGMTQAEINAEHDKHDDGYDEDVGTLSGEFHEIHYKRSLIDKSYRSRFVKVHNAWVYSSDFIFPLLFVIYSAVSLYTFLSTGVVHTFT
;
A
#
# COMPACT_ATOMS: atom_id res chain seq x y z
N MET A 1 4.23 -12.68 -3.59
CA MET A 1 4.86 -11.98 -2.46
C MET A 1 6.30 -12.45 -2.43
N PHE A 2 7.23 -11.68 -2.99
CA PHE A 2 8.66 -11.99 -2.84
C PHE A 2 9.01 -11.78 -1.38
N LYS A 3 9.27 -12.85 -0.63
CA LYS A 3 9.87 -12.74 0.69
C LYS A 3 11.34 -12.39 0.46
N PHE A 4 11.78 -11.26 1.00
CA PHE A 4 13.20 -11.01 1.14
C PHE A 4 13.83 -12.18 1.92
N SER A 5 15.08 -12.52 1.59
CA SER A 5 15.85 -13.45 2.41
C SER A 5 15.83 -12.95 3.86
N GLY A 6 15.74 -13.87 4.83
CA GLY A 6 15.74 -13.50 6.24
C GLY A 6 16.95 -12.65 6.64
N GLU A 7 18.06 -12.76 5.90
CA GLU A 7 19.25 -11.92 6.06
C GLU A 7 19.03 -10.47 5.63
N VAL A 8 18.33 -10.24 4.51
CA VAL A 8 18.02 -8.89 4.01
C VAL A 8 17.03 -8.19 4.94
N GLU A 9 16.09 -8.93 5.52
CA GLU A 9 15.14 -8.38 6.49
C GLU A 9 15.81 -8.00 7.82
N LYS A 10 16.77 -8.81 8.28
CA LYS A 10 17.64 -8.47 9.42
C LYS A 10 18.47 -7.22 9.12
N LEU A 11 19.11 -7.17 7.95
CA LEU A 11 19.93 -6.03 7.52
C LEU A 11 19.09 -4.74 7.46
N LYS A 12 17.88 -4.81 6.88
CA LYS A 12 16.93 -3.68 6.83
C LYS A 12 16.61 -3.17 8.24
N THR A 13 16.32 -4.09 9.16
CA THR A 13 15.98 -3.73 10.55
C THR A 13 17.16 -3.08 11.25
N GLN A 14 18.37 -3.65 11.11
CA GLN A 14 19.59 -3.08 11.67
C GLN A 14 19.92 -1.70 11.07
N ALA A 15 19.77 -1.54 9.76
CA ALA A 15 19.99 -0.27 9.06
C ALA A 15 18.98 0.80 9.52
N LEU A 16 17.70 0.45 9.70
CA LEU A 16 16.68 1.36 10.23
C LEU A 16 16.98 1.80 11.67
N ILE A 17 17.36 0.86 12.54
CA ILE A 17 17.74 1.16 13.93
C ILE A 17 18.94 2.11 13.94
N LEU A 18 19.98 1.79 13.17
CA LEU A 18 21.19 2.61 13.10
C LEU A 18 20.90 4.00 12.52
N SER A 19 20.01 4.09 11.53
CA SER A 19 19.56 5.37 10.95
C SER A 19 18.75 6.20 11.92
N GLY A 20 17.93 5.55 12.77
CA GLY A 20 17.23 6.21 13.87
C GLY A 20 18.20 6.78 14.90
N ILE A 21 19.23 6.01 15.27
CA ILE A 21 20.29 6.46 16.19
C ILE A 21 21.09 7.61 15.55
N ALA A 22 21.48 7.51 14.28
CA ALA A 22 22.23 8.55 13.57
C ALA A 22 21.44 9.88 13.49
N LEU A 23 20.15 9.81 13.19
CA LEU A 23 19.27 10.97 13.14
C LEU A 23 19.09 11.58 14.53
N PHE A 24 18.94 10.74 15.56
CA PHE A 24 18.87 11.19 16.95
C PHE A 24 20.13 11.95 17.37
N ILE A 25 21.33 11.43 17.05
CA ILE A 25 22.62 12.10 17.34
C ILE A 25 22.69 13.44 16.62
N SER A 26 22.33 13.47 15.33
CA SER A 26 22.32 14.72 14.54
C SER A 26 21.37 15.78 15.10
N MET A 27 20.22 15.37 15.65
CA MET A 27 19.25 16.28 16.25
C MET A 27 19.62 16.72 17.67
N THR A 28 20.25 15.85 18.47
CA THR A 28 20.61 16.16 19.87
C THR A 28 21.94 16.87 20.01
N GLY A 29 22.82 16.74 19.02
CA GLY A 29 24.16 17.32 19.05
C GLY A 29 25.10 16.69 20.08
N ALA A 30 24.68 15.58 20.70
CA ALA A 30 25.45 14.87 21.70
C ALA A 30 25.76 13.45 21.21
N LEU A 31 27.05 13.09 21.17
CA LEU A 31 27.46 11.70 21.02
C LEU A 31 27.03 10.94 22.28
N PRO A 32 26.37 9.77 22.16
CA PRO A 32 25.92 9.01 23.32
C PRO A 32 27.13 8.61 24.17
N GLY A 33 27.32 9.33 25.26
CA GLY A 33 28.38 9.10 26.23
C GLY A 33 28.05 7.84 27.02
N LYS A 34 28.43 6.69 26.46
CA LYS A 34 28.07 5.33 26.89
C LYS A 34 26.65 4.93 26.52
N ILE A 35 26.51 3.64 26.33
CA ILE A 35 25.36 2.90 25.82
C ILE A 35 24.21 2.96 26.85
N GLU A 36 23.63 4.14 27.07
CA GLU A 36 22.27 4.29 27.60
C GLU A 36 21.28 4.25 26.44
N ILE A 37 21.45 3.25 25.56
CA ILE A 37 20.58 3.02 24.40
C ILE A 37 19.17 2.56 24.86
N ILE A 38 18.97 2.30 26.16
CA ILE A 38 17.68 1.95 26.76
C ILE A 38 17.60 2.61 28.16
N GLY A 39 17.67 3.94 28.21
CA GLY A 39 17.66 4.68 29.48
C GLY A 39 17.90 6.16 29.27
N LEU A 40 17.09 6.77 28.41
CA LEU A 40 17.17 8.19 28.03
C LEU A 40 17.18 9.12 29.25
N ASN A 41 18.36 9.55 29.73
CA ASN A 41 18.43 10.73 30.58
C ASN A 41 18.33 11.99 29.70
N LEU A 42 17.10 12.45 29.50
CA LEU A 42 16.71 13.60 28.68
C LEU A 42 16.67 14.93 29.45
N GLU A 43 17.29 15.01 30.62
CA GLU A 43 17.20 16.18 31.50
C GLU A 43 17.64 17.50 30.83
N GLY A 44 18.46 17.45 29.77
CA GLY A 44 18.96 18.64 29.07
C GLY A 44 18.18 19.14 27.85
N ASN A 45 17.36 18.33 27.16
CA ASN A 45 16.75 18.75 25.88
C ASN A 45 15.46 18.01 25.49
N LYS A 46 14.41 18.18 26.31
CA LYS A 46 13.08 17.55 26.12
C LYS A 46 12.43 17.88 24.77
N THR A 47 12.66 19.09 24.24
CA THR A 47 12.07 19.56 22.98
C THR A 47 12.57 18.74 21.78
N VAL A 48 13.88 18.51 21.71
CA VAL A 48 14.47 17.74 20.60
C VAL A 48 14.03 16.28 20.62
N ALA A 49 13.96 15.66 21.80
CA ALA A 49 13.44 14.30 21.93
C ALA A 49 11.97 14.20 21.54
N GLY A 50 11.17 15.22 21.87
CA GLY A 50 9.78 15.33 21.42
C GLY A 50 9.66 15.36 19.89
N TRP A 51 10.47 16.17 19.21
CA TRP A 51 10.48 16.22 17.74
C TRP A 51 10.93 14.91 17.11
N PHE A 52 11.94 14.24 17.67
CA PHE A 52 12.37 12.92 17.22
C PHE A 52 11.25 11.88 17.32
N LEU A 53 10.58 11.81 18.48
CA LEU A 53 9.44 10.90 18.69
C LEU A 53 8.29 11.23 17.74
N LEU A 54 8.02 12.53 17.50
CA LEU A 54 6.98 12.97 16.58
C LEU A 54 7.29 12.54 15.14
N VAL A 55 8.55 12.65 14.69
CA VAL A 55 8.96 12.19 13.35
C VAL A 55 8.75 10.68 13.22
N ILE A 56 9.21 9.88 14.18
CA ILE A 56 9.01 8.42 14.15
C ILE A 56 7.51 8.08 14.15
N LEU A 57 6.73 8.74 15.01
CA LEU A 57 5.29 8.51 15.11
C LEU A 57 4.56 8.90 13.81
N ALA A 58 4.91 10.03 13.20
CA ALA A 58 4.35 10.47 11.93
C ALA A 58 4.67 9.47 10.81
N LEU A 59 5.89 8.95 10.76
CA LEU A 59 6.31 7.94 9.79
C LEU A 59 5.51 6.64 9.93
N ILE A 60 5.34 6.14 11.16
CA ILE A 60 4.52 4.95 11.44
C ILE A 60 3.05 5.21 11.07
N SER A 61 2.54 6.40 11.41
CA SER A 61 1.16 6.80 11.14
C SER A 61 0.87 6.88 9.64
N ILE A 62 1.76 7.45 8.83
CA ILE A 62 1.60 7.49 7.36
C ILE A 62 1.52 6.07 6.79
N LYS A 63 2.43 5.17 7.22
CA LYS A 63 2.41 3.77 6.76
C LYS A 63 1.08 3.09 7.12
N PHE A 64 0.59 3.31 8.34
CA PHE A 64 -0.69 2.78 8.80
C PHE A 64 -1.86 3.31 7.95
N VAL A 65 -1.95 4.63 7.75
CA VAL A 65 -3.03 5.26 6.98
C VAL A 65 -3.10 4.71 5.56
N VAL A 66 -1.97 4.56 4.87
CA VAL A 66 -1.99 4.05 3.50
C VAL A 66 -2.38 2.57 3.44
N LEU A 67 -1.91 1.74 4.39
CA LEU A 67 -2.32 0.34 4.46
C LEU A 67 -3.82 0.21 4.74
N SER A 68 -4.35 0.98 5.69
CA SER A 68 -5.78 1.02 5.99
C SER A 68 -6.59 1.48 4.78
N PHE A 69 -6.13 2.49 4.05
CA PHE A 69 -6.80 2.98 2.85
C PHE A 69 -6.85 1.92 1.73
N LEU A 70 -5.74 1.21 1.49
CA LEU A 70 -5.70 0.11 0.52
C LEU A 70 -6.65 -1.04 0.90
N GLU A 71 -6.77 -1.33 2.20
CA GLU A 71 -7.70 -2.34 2.71
C GLU A 71 -9.16 -1.95 2.51
N ILE A 72 -9.49 -0.67 2.72
CA ILE A 72 -10.81 -0.11 2.40
C ILE A 72 -11.09 -0.25 0.90
N ILE A 73 -10.16 0.13 0.03
CA ILE A 73 -10.32 -0.03 -1.43
C ILE A 73 -10.56 -1.49 -1.80
N LYS A 74 -9.81 -2.42 -1.19
CA LYS A 74 -9.99 -3.87 -1.42
C LYS A 74 -11.43 -4.31 -1.10
N LYS A 75 -12.02 -3.76 -0.03
CA LYS A 75 -13.39 -4.07 0.39
C LYS A 75 -14.45 -3.42 -0.52
N LEU A 76 -14.16 -2.25 -1.09
CA LEU A 76 -15.06 -1.57 -2.04
C LEU A 76 -14.93 -2.08 -3.49
N LEU A 77 -13.84 -2.78 -3.81
CA LEU A 77 -13.58 -3.34 -5.14
C LEU A 77 -14.75 -4.18 -5.70
N PRO A 78 -15.35 -5.15 -4.96
CA PRO A 78 -16.47 -5.93 -5.49
C PRO A 78 -17.70 -5.07 -5.80
N THR A 79 -18.01 -4.08 -4.95
CA THR A 79 -19.14 -3.15 -5.17
C THR A 79 -18.93 -2.30 -6.43
N TRP A 80 -17.69 -1.86 -6.67
CA TRP A 80 -17.34 -1.12 -7.88
C TRP A 80 -17.42 -1.98 -9.15
N ILE A 81 -16.99 -3.24 -9.07
CA ILE A 81 -17.09 -4.20 -10.18
C ILE A 81 -18.55 -4.51 -10.47
N ASP A 82 -19.39 -4.70 -9.45
CA ASP A 82 -20.84 -4.89 -9.64
C ASP A 82 -21.49 -3.68 -10.30
N TYR A 83 -21.18 -2.47 -9.81
CA TYR A 83 -21.70 -1.22 -10.40
C TYR A 83 -21.34 -1.07 -11.88
N LYS A 84 -20.07 -1.32 -12.25
CA LYS A 84 -19.64 -1.32 -13.66
C LYS A 84 -20.21 -2.49 -14.46
N GLY A 85 -20.44 -3.63 -13.81
CA GLY A 85 -20.94 -4.84 -14.43
C GLY A 85 -22.39 -4.75 -14.91
N LYS A 86 -23.20 -3.86 -14.31
CA LYS A 86 -24.62 -3.68 -14.66
C LYS A 86 -24.87 -3.21 -16.10
N ASN A 87 -23.90 -2.54 -16.71
CA ASN A 87 -24.02 -1.99 -18.07
C ASN A 87 -23.33 -2.86 -19.14
N ILE A 88 -22.89 -4.08 -18.78
CA ILE A 88 -22.32 -5.01 -19.76
C ILE A 88 -23.46 -5.52 -20.64
N ARG A 89 -23.26 -5.43 -21.95
CA ARG A 89 -24.15 -5.96 -22.98
C ARG A 89 -23.47 -7.10 -23.72
N GLY A 90 -24.27 -8.07 -24.16
CA GLY A 90 -23.81 -9.06 -25.12
C GLY A 90 -23.54 -8.44 -26.48
N ASP A 91 -22.68 -9.06 -27.28
CA ASP A 91 -22.36 -8.58 -28.64
C ASP A 91 -23.40 -9.10 -29.66
N THR A 92 -24.22 -10.07 -29.26
CA THR A 92 -25.14 -10.77 -30.17
C THR A 92 -26.53 -10.13 -30.26
N LEU A 93 -27.25 -9.97 -29.14
CA LEU A 93 -28.57 -9.30 -29.13
C LEU A 93 -28.50 -7.89 -28.54
N GLY A 94 -27.35 -7.50 -27.99
CA GLY A 94 -27.13 -6.18 -27.39
C GLY A 94 -27.87 -5.98 -26.05
N MET A 95 -28.35 -7.05 -25.43
CA MET A 95 -29.14 -7.01 -24.22
C MET A 95 -28.26 -6.98 -22.97
N THR A 96 -28.78 -6.36 -21.92
CA THR A 96 -28.20 -6.40 -20.57
C THR A 96 -28.70 -7.62 -19.79
N GLN A 97 -27.98 -8.01 -18.73
CA GLN A 97 -28.39 -9.15 -17.90
C GLN A 97 -29.79 -8.97 -17.26
N ALA A 98 -30.22 -7.73 -17.00
CA ALA A 98 -31.55 -7.44 -16.50
C ALA A 98 -32.64 -7.65 -17.57
N GLU A 99 -32.36 -7.27 -18.82
CA GLU A 99 -33.26 -7.48 -19.96
C GLU A 99 -33.36 -8.97 -20.30
N ILE A 100 -32.25 -9.70 -20.30
CA ILE A 100 -32.23 -11.16 -20.51
C ILE A 100 -33.06 -11.87 -19.45
N ASN A 101 -32.89 -11.54 -18.16
CA ASN A 101 -33.69 -12.16 -17.10
C ASN A 101 -35.19 -11.85 -17.24
N ALA A 102 -35.54 -10.62 -17.63
CA ALA A 102 -36.93 -10.22 -17.84
C ALA A 102 -37.58 -10.88 -19.07
N GLU A 103 -36.78 -11.25 -20.08
CA GLU A 103 -37.23 -11.98 -21.27
C GLU A 103 -37.32 -13.49 -20.98
N HIS A 104 -36.37 -14.03 -20.21
CA HIS A 104 -36.33 -15.43 -19.78
C HIS A 104 -37.51 -15.78 -18.86
N ASP A 105 -37.93 -14.87 -17.98
CA ASP A 105 -39.12 -15.04 -17.14
C ASP A 105 -40.45 -15.09 -17.95
N LYS A 106 -40.44 -14.66 -19.23
CA LYS A 106 -41.62 -14.68 -20.12
C LYS A 106 -41.65 -15.91 -21.04
N HIS A 107 -40.51 -16.56 -21.27
CA HIS A 107 -40.35 -17.65 -22.22
C HIS A 107 -39.76 -18.89 -21.53
N ASP A 108 -40.62 -19.85 -21.20
CA ASP A 108 -40.28 -21.15 -20.59
C ASP A 108 -39.84 -22.17 -21.67
N ASP A 109 -38.96 -21.72 -22.58
CA ASP A 109 -38.62 -22.48 -23.77
C ASP A 109 -37.31 -23.27 -23.55
N GLY A 110 -37.46 -24.58 -23.55
CA GLY A 110 -36.38 -25.56 -23.40
C GLY A 110 -35.49 -25.69 -24.65
N TYR A 111 -34.20 -25.76 -24.37
CA TYR A 111 -33.09 -26.35 -25.14
C TYR A 111 -32.70 -25.80 -26.53
N ASP A 112 -31.40 -25.45 -26.55
CA ASP A 112 -30.34 -25.76 -27.52
C ASP A 112 -29.90 -24.75 -28.61
N GLU A 113 -28.55 -24.71 -28.70
CA GLU A 113 -27.59 -23.96 -29.53
C GLU A 113 -27.11 -22.56 -29.05
N ASP A 114 -25.77 -22.47 -28.92
CA ASP A 114 -25.00 -21.50 -28.13
C ASP A 114 -24.85 -20.09 -28.76
N VAL A 115 -25.29 -19.87 -30.00
CA VAL A 115 -25.01 -18.62 -30.75
C VAL A 115 -26.31 -18.01 -31.25
N GLY A 116 -26.63 -16.80 -30.78
CA GLY A 116 -27.87 -16.09 -31.14
C GLY A 116 -29.05 -16.29 -30.19
N THR A 117 -28.83 -16.96 -29.05
CA THR A 117 -29.84 -17.25 -28.02
C THR A 117 -29.62 -16.44 -26.74
N LEU A 118 -30.67 -16.28 -25.92
CA LEU A 118 -30.61 -15.60 -24.61
C LEU A 118 -29.58 -16.27 -23.66
N SER A 119 -29.47 -17.59 -23.71
CA SER A 119 -28.49 -18.37 -22.93
C SER A 119 -27.05 -18.12 -23.37
N GLY A 120 -26.80 -18.06 -24.69
CA GLY A 120 -25.50 -17.71 -25.26
C GLY A 120 -25.07 -16.30 -24.87
N GLU A 121 -25.99 -15.34 -24.94
CA GLU A 121 -25.71 -13.96 -24.54
C GLU A 121 -25.48 -13.81 -23.02
N PHE A 122 -26.22 -14.56 -22.21
CA PHE A 122 -25.99 -14.65 -20.76
C PHE A 122 -24.58 -15.18 -20.45
N HIS A 123 -24.13 -16.23 -21.15
CA HIS A 123 -22.79 -16.78 -21.00
C HIS A 123 -21.71 -15.76 -21.41
N GLU A 124 -21.94 -15.02 -22.51
CA GLU A 124 -21.05 -13.98 -23.01
C GLU A 124 -20.91 -12.82 -22.00
N ILE A 125 -22.02 -12.36 -21.41
CA ILE A 125 -22.01 -11.32 -20.37
C ILE A 125 -21.29 -11.82 -19.11
N HIS A 126 -21.51 -13.06 -18.69
CA HIS A 126 -20.79 -13.68 -17.57
C HIS A 126 -19.28 -13.75 -17.85
N TYR A 127 -18.89 -14.13 -19.06
CA TYR A 127 -17.50 -14.16 -19.49
C TYR A 127 -16.87 -12.76 -19.43
N LYS A 128 -17.50 -11.75 -20.03
CA LYS A 128 -17.05 -10.34 -20.00
C LYS A 128 -16.95 -9.81 -18.57
N ARG A 129 -17.91 -10.12 -17.71
CA ARG A 129 -17.90 -9.77 -16.29
C ARG A 129 -16.73 -10.41 -15.55
N SER A 130 -16.43 -11.68 -15.85
CA SER A 130 -15.28 -12.38 -15.28
C SER A 130 -13.94 -11.78 -15.72
N LEU A 131 -13.84 -11.29 -16.97
CA LEU A 131 -12.66 -10.61 -17.48
C LEU A 131 -12.45 -9.26 -16.78
N ILE A 132 -13.52 -8.51 -16.56
CA ILE A 132 -13.48 -7.25 -15.82
C ILE A 132 -13.03 -7.51 -14.37
N ASP A 133 -13.61 -8.50 -13.70
CA ASP A 133 -13.21 -8.89 -12.34
C ASP A 133 -11.72 -9.24 -12.28
N LYS A 134 -11.24 -10.12 -13.17
CA LYS A 134 -9.82 -10.48 -13.26
C LYS A 134 -8.94 -9.27 -13.54
N SER A 135 -9.33 -8.38 -14.44
CA SER A 135 -8.56 -7.18 -14.79
C SER A 135 -8.44 -6.23 -13.60
N TYR A 136 -9.55 -5.85 -12.97
CA TYR A 136 -9.56 -4.96 -11.81
C TYR A 136 -8.84 -5.56 -10.61
N ARG A 137 -9.08 -6.84 -10.32
CA ARG A 137 -8.38 -7.55 -9.24
C ARG A 137 -6.89 -7.65 -9.51
N SER A 138 -6.46 -7.94 -10.74
CA SER A 138 -5.04 -7.97 -11.10
C SER A 138 -4.37 -6.60 -10.99
N ARG A 139 -5.06 -5.53 -11.42
CA ARG A 139 -4.57 -4.14 -11.30
C ARG A 139 -4.44 -3.74 -9.84
N PHE A 140 -5.46 -4.02 -9.02
CA PHE A 140 -5.41 -3.78 -7.58
C PHE A 140 -4.24 -4.51 -6.93
N VAL A 141 -4.05 -5.81 -7.23
CA VAL A 141 -2.94 -6.60 -6.70
C VAL A 141 -1.60 -6.04 -7.16
N LYS A 142 -1.45 -5.59 -8.41
CA LYS A 142 -0.23 -4.95 -8.91
C LYS A 142 0.06 -3.65 -8.16
N VAL A 143 -0.93 -2.77 -7.99
CA VAL A 143 -0.78 -1.51 -7.26
C VAL A 143 -0.45 -1.74 -5.79
N HIS A 144 -1.19 -2.63 -5.13
CA HIS A 144 -0.93 -3.02 -3.74
C HIS A 144 0.49 -3.56 -3.57
N ASN A 145 0.91 -4.49 -4.43
CA ASN A 145 2.25 -5.05 -4.37
C ASN A 145 3.33 -4.01 -4.67
N ALA A 146 3.12 -3.17 -5.69
CA ALA A 146 4.05 -2.09 -6.02
C ALA A 146 4.19 -1.10 -4.85
N TRP A 147 3.09 -0.75 -4.19
CA TRP A 147 3.10 0.09 -2.99
C TRP A 147 3.87 -0.58 -1.86
N VAL A 148 3.53 -1.83 -1.51
CA VAL A 148 4.22 -2.57 -0.46
C VAL A 148 5.71 -2.63 -0.74
N TYR A 149 6.12 -3.01 -1.95
CA TYR A 149 7.54 -3.07 -2.33
C TYR A 149 8.22 -1.71 -2.30
N SER A 150 7.56 -0.66 -2.81
CA SER A 150 8.09 0.71 -2.74
C SER A 150 8.25 1.15 -1.29
N SER A 151 7.25 0.92 -0.44
CA SER A 151 7.28 1.30 0.97
C SER A 151 8.27 0.46 1.80
N ASP A 152 8.55 -0.79 1.43
CA ASP A 152 9.48 -1.64 2.17
C ASP A 152 10.93 -1.48 1.70
N PHE A 153 11.17 -0.92 0.51
CA PHE A 153 12.51 -0.73 -0.05
C PHE A 153 12.93 0.73 -0.15
N ILE A 154 12.12 1.57 -0.81
CA ILE A 154 12.47 2.98 -1.06
C ILE A 154 12.52 3.74 0.27
N PHE A 155 11.58 3.47 1.17
CA PHE A 155 11.50 4.21 2.42
C PHE A 155 12.71 3.96 3.34
N PRO A 156 13.13 2.72 3.67
CA PRO A 156 14.35 2.51 4.44
C PRO A 156 15.59 3.08 3.76
N LEU A 157 15.67 2.99 2.43
CA LEU A 157 16.81 3.52 1.69
C LEU A 157 16.91 5.06 1.81
N LEU A 158 15.80 5.77 1.57
CA LEU A 158 15.75 7.23 1.71
C LEU A 158 16.01 7.66 3.16
N PHE A 159 15.47 6.94 4.13
CA PHE A 159 15.70 7.22 5.54
C PHE A 159 17.17 7.05 5.93
N VAL A 160 17.83 5.96 5.49
CA VAL A 160 19.26 5.74 5.70
C VAL A 160 20.09 6.87 5.09
N ILE A 161 19.80 7.25 3.84
CA ILE A 161 20.52 8.34 3.16
C ILE A 161 20.34 9.66 3.92
N TYR A 162 19.10 10.01 4.27
CA TYR A 162 18.80 11.24 5.00
C TYR A 162 19.50 11.27 6.36
N SER A 163 19.40 10.20 7.14
CA SER A 163 20.06 10.07 8.44
C SER A 163 21.59 10.18 8.32
N ALA A 164 22.19 9.56 7.29
CA ALA A 164 23.63 9.63 7.04
C ALA A 164 24.08 11.06 6.67
N VAL A 165 23.33 11.75 5.80
CA VAL A 165 23.61 13.14 5.43
C VAL A 165 23.47 14.07 6.63
N SER A 166 22.42 13.90 7.43
CA SER A 166 22.18 14.68 8.65
C SER A 166 23.33 14.48 9.65
N LEU A 167 23.75 13.23 9.87
CA LEU A 167 24.88 12.92 10.75
C LEU A 167 26.21 13.48 10.22
N TYR A 168 26.46 13.36 8.92
CA TYR A 168 27.67 13.92 8.28
C TYR A 168 27.71 15.45 8.42
N THR A 169 26.57 16.12 8.23
CA THR A 169 26.46 17.58 8.39
C THR A 169 26.77 17.98 9.83
N PHE A 170 26.21 17.26 10.80
CA PHE A 170 26.51 17.46 12.22
C PHE A 170 28.01 17.27 12.52
N LEU A 171 28.62 16.18 12.05
CA LEU A 171 30.04 15.89 12.30
C LEU A 171 31.00 16.88 11.64
N SER A 172 30.65 17.39 10.45
CA SER A 172 31.53 18.29 9.67
C SER A 172 31.42 19.75 10.08
N THR A 173 30.24 20.21 10.51
CA THR A 173 29.98 21.64 10.78
C THR A 173 29.62 21.94 12.23
N GLY A 174 29.32 20.92 13.05
CA GLY A 174 28.81 21.09 14.42
C GLY A 174 27.39 21.66 14.48
N VAL A 175 26.74 21.89 13.33
CA VAL A 175 25.38 22.42 13.26
C VAL A 175 24.38 21.33 13.61
N VAL A 176 23.57 21.61 14.63
CA VAL A 176 22.47 20.75 15.04
C VAL A 176 21.24 21.11 14.20
N HIS A 177 20.61 20.12 13.58
CA HIS A 177 19.35 20.34 12.87
C HIS A 177 18.23 20.65 13.87
N THR A 178 17.95 21.93 14.07
CA THR A 178 16.78 22.41 14.81
C THR A 178 15.61 22.55 13.84
N PHE A 179 14.56 21.75 14.04
CA PHE A 179 13.27 22.01 13.41
C PHE A 179 12.60 23.15 14.20
N THR A 180 12.81 24.39 13.75
CA THR A 180 12.02 25.56 14.17
C THR A 180 10.69 25.60 13.45
#